data_AF-A0A533W9T6-F1
#
_entry.id   AF-A0A533W9T6-F1
#
_cell.length_a   1.000
_cell.length_b   1.000
_cell.length_c   1.000
_cell.angle_alpha   90.00
_cell.angle_beta   90.00
_cell.angle_gamma   90.00
#
_symmetry.space_group_name_H-M   'P 1'
#
loop_
_entity.id
_entity.type
_entity.pdbx_description
1 polymer ?
#
loop_
_entity_poly.entity_id
_entity_poly.type
_entity_poly.pdbx_seq_one_letter_code
_entity_poly.pdbx_strand_id
1 'polypeptide(L)' 'MSLTECPACSHKIYEYRDGRWTEWICWTCGHYESDTPAFKAYPYLLHDVVRKNSNYFLEKYARYGRGTIRKPKPSWS' A
#
# COMPACT_ATOMS: atom_id res chain seq x y z
N MET A 1 -10.97 6.91 4.36
CA MET A 1 -11.08 5.76 5.28
C MET A 1 -9.69 5.25 5.55
N SER A 2 -9.34 4.92 6.80
CA SER A 2 -8.10 4.20 7.12
C SER A 2 -8.46 2.75 7.38
N LEU A 3 -7.84 1.80 6.65
CA LEU A 3 -7.96 0.37 6.95
C LEU A 3 -6.88 -0.01 7.96
N THR A 4 -7.29 -0.45 9.15
CA THR A 4 -6.38 -0.94 10.19
C THR A 4 -6.28 -2.46 10.21
N GLU A 5 -7.31 -3.15 9.73
CA GLU A 5 -7.39 -4.62 9.68
C GLU A 5 -7.76 -5.10 8.27
N CYS A 6 -7.19 -6.24 7.88
CA CYS A 6 -7.43 -6.84 6.59
C CYS A 6 -8.82 -7.49 6.52
N PRO A 7 -9.66 -7.13 5.54
CA PRO A 7 -11.00 -7.73 5.42
C PRO A 7 -10.97 -9.22 5.05
N ALA A 8 -9.85 -9.72 4.50
CA ALA A 8 -9.71 -11.10 4.08
C ALA A 8 -9.19 -12.04 5.19
N CYS A 9 -8.35 -11.55 6.11
CA CYS A 9 -7.68 -12.41 7.10
C CYS A 9 -7.55 -11.82 8.51
N SER A 10 -8.17 -10.65 8.77
CA SER A 10 -8.17 -9.95 10.05
C SER A 10 -6.80 -9.57 10.62
N HIS A 11 -5.71 -9.74 9.85
CA HIS A 11 -4.39 -9.29 10.25
C HIS A 11 -4.21 -7.79 10.01
N LYS A 12 -3.20 -7.22 10.66
CA LYS A 12 -2.83 -5.81 10.51
C LYS A 12 -2.62 -5.42 9.04
N ILE A 13 -3.21 -4.30 8.65
CA ILE A 13 -2.89 -3.59 7.41
C ILE A 13 -1.85 -2.50 7.68
N TYR A 14 -0.94 -2.34 6.74
CA TYR A 14 0.07 -1.29 6.73
C TYR A 14 -0.33 -0.24 5.70
N GLU A 15 -0.41 1.00 6.16
CA GLU A 15 -0.74 2.16 5.33
C GLU A 15 0.54 2.88 4.90
N TYR A 16 0.65 3.16 3.60
CA TYR A 16 1.76 3.88 2.99
C TYR A 16 1.23 5.11 2.26
N ARG A 17 1.76 6.28 2.60
CA ARG A 17 1.39 7.56 1.98
C ARG A 17 2.59 8.15 1.25
N ASP A 18 2.47 8.34 -0.05
CA ASP A 18 3.51 8.99 -0.86
C ASP A 18 3.30 10.50 -1.05
N GLY A 19 2.25 11.05 -0.42
CA GLY A 19 1.87 12.47 -0.49
C GLY A 19 0.82 12.76 -1.55
N ARG A 20 0.60 11.86 -2.51
CA ARG A 20 -0.45 11.96 -3.53
C ARG A 20 -1.53 10.89 -3.34
N TRP A 21 -1.11 9.67 -3.02
CA TRP A 21 -1.95 8.50 -2.88
C TRP A 21 -1.63 7.75 -1.60
N THR A 22 -2.58 6.92 -1.20
CA THR A 22 -2.48 6.00 -0.09
C THR A 22 -2.61 4.57 -0.60
N GLU A 23 -1.73 3.70 -0.14
CA GLU A 23 -1.72 2.27 -0.42
C GLU A 23 -1.81 1.51 0.91
N TRP A 24 -2.71 0.52 0.98
CA TRP A 24 -2.94 -0.32 2.14
C TRP A 24 -2.58 -1.76 1.80
N ILE A 25 -1.63 -2.34 2.54
CA ILE A 25 -1.10 -3.68 2.26
C ILE A 25 -1.22 -4.55 3.51
N CYS A 26 -1.85 -5.72 3.37
CA CYS A 26 -1.71 -6.80 4.34
C CYS A 26 -0.56 -7.72 3.92
N TRP A 27 0.57 -7.66 4.63
CA TRP A 27 1.73 -8.52 4.32
C TRP A 27 1.52 -10.00 4.67
N THR A 28 0.50 -10.34 5.46
CA THR A 28 0.18 -11.73 5.80
C THR A 28 -0.47 -12.47 4.63
N CYS A 29 -1.50 -11.88 4.00
CA CYS A 29 -2.23 -12.54 2.91
C CYS A 29 -1.98 -11.91 1.53
N GLY A 30 -1.30 -10.76 1.47
CA GLY A 30 -1.05 -10.01 0.24
C GLY A 30 -2.23 -9.21 -0.29
N HIS A 31 -3.27 -8.97 0.55
CA HIS A 31 -4.38 -8.07 0.20
C HIS A 31 -3.87 -6.66 -0.06
N TYR A 32 -4.31 -6.06 -1.17
CA TYR A 32 -3.89 -4.74 -1.62
C TYR A 32 -5.10 -3.83 -1.87
N GLU A 33 -5.07 -2.63 -1.30
CA GLU A 33 -5.99 -1.54 -1.62
C GLU A 33 -5.24 -0.24 -1.90
N SER A 34 -5.83 0.63 -2.71
CA SER A 34 -5.26 1.94 -3.03
C SER A 34 -6.34 2.96 -3.38
N ASP A 35 -6.10 4.23 -3.05
CA ASP A 35 -6.99 5.34 -3.45
C ASP A 35 -6.67 5.91 -4.84
N THR A 36 -5.70 5.31 -5.56
CA THR A 36 -5.33 5.67 -6.92
C THR A 36 -6.52 5.55 -7.89
N PRO A 37 -6.60 6.39 -8.94
CA PRO A 37 -7.65 6.28 -9.96
C PRO A 37 -7.69 4.90 -10.64
N ALA A 38 -6.53 4.29 -10.86
CA ALA A 38 -6.42 2.96 -11.46
C ALA A 38 -7.07 1.87 -10.60
N PHE A 39 -6.85 1.90 -9.28
CA PHE A 39 -7.46 0.94 -8.36
C PHE A 39 -8.96 1.12 -8.24
N LYS A 40 -9.44 2.37 -8.19
CA LYS A 40 -10.88 2.65 -8.15
C LYS A 40 -11.61 2.20 -9.42
N ALA A 41 -10.98 2.35 -10.58
CA ALA A 41 -11.56 1.91 -11.84
C ALA A 41 -11.53 0.38 -12.00
N TYR A 42 -10.48 -0.29 -11.52
CA TYR A 42 -10.26 -1.72 -11.76
C TYR A 42 -9.74 -2.47 -10.52
N PRO A 43 -10.51 -2.53 -9.42
CA PRO A 43 -10.03 -3.11 -8.16
C PRO A 43 -9.70 -4.61 -8.27
N TYR A 44 -10.51 -5.35 -9.03
CA TYR A 44 -10.35 -6.81 -9.22
C TYR A 44 -9.04 -7.19 -9.93
N LEU A 45 -8.47 -6.31 -10.76
CA LEU A 45 -7.19 -6.57 -11.42
C LEU A 45 -6.01 -6.41 -10.47
N LEU A 46 -6.18 -5.62 -9.41
CA LEU A 46 -5.09 -5.15 -8.56
C LEU A 46 -5.11 -5.76 -7.15
N HIS A 47 -6.21 -6.37 -6.71
CA HIS A 47 -6.33 -6.96 -5.36
C HIS A 47 -5.18 -7.92 -4.99
N ASP A 48 -4.71 -8.74 -5.94
CA ASP A 48 -3.63 -9.72 -5.73
C ASP A 48 -2.25 -9.24 -6.22
N VAL A 49 -2.10 -7.96 -6.57
CA VAL A 49 -0.88 -7.45 -7.21
C VAL A 49 0.35 -7.62 -6.33
N VAL A 50 0.17 -7.52 -5.00
CA VAL A 50 1.24 -7.74 -4.01
C VAL A 50 1.69 -9.20 -4.01
N ARG A 51 0.76 -10.16 -4.09
CA ARG A 51 1.09 -11.59 -4.15
C ARG A 51 1.84 -11.93 -5.43
N LYS A 52 1.41 -11.36 -6.56
CA LYS A 52 1.99 -11.61 -7.89
C LYS A 52 3.35 -10.92 -8.09
N ASN A 53 3.62 -9.84 -7.36
CA ASN A 53 4.81 -9.00 -7.54
C ASN A 53 5.53 -8.74 -6.21
N SER A 54 5.60 -9.76 -5.34
CA SER A 54 6.06 -9.61 -3.95
C SER A 54 7.43 -8.92 -3.82
N ASN A 55 8.40 -9.27 -4.66
CA ASN A 55 9.75 -8.68 -4.63
C ASN A 55 9.72 -7.17 -4.89
N TYR A 56 8.98 -6.73 -5.91
CA TYR A 56 8.82 -5.31 -6.21
C TYR A 56 8.24 -4.54 -5.03
N PHE A 57 7.18 -5.08 -4.41
CA PHE A 57 6.53 -4.46 -3.27
C PHE A 57 7.46 -4.42 -2.04
N LEU A 58 8.19 -5.50 -1.76
CA LEU A 58 9.17 -5.54 -0.68
C LEU A 58 10.26 -4.47 -0.90
N GLU A 59 10.80 -4.33 -2.10
CA GLU A 59 11.79 -3.30 -2.43
C GLU A 59 11.23 -1.87 -2.31
N LYS A 60 10.03 -1.64 -2.87
CA LYS A 60 9.32 -0.35 -2.82
C LYS A 60 9.14 0.13 -1.38
N TYR A 61 8.70 -0.76 -0.49
CA TYR A 61 8.40 -0.40 0.90
C TYR A 61 9.50 -0.73 1.92
N ALA A 62 10.62 -1.33 1.50
CA ALA A 62 11.77 -1.60 2.38
C ALA A 62 12.26 -0.33 3.09
N ARG A 63 12.07 0.85 2.48
CA ARG A 63 12.44 2.15 3.06
C ARG A 63 11.61 2.49 4.31
N TYR A 64 10.34 2.10 4.36
CA TYR A 64 9.47 2.32 5.52
C TYR A 64 9.87 1.43 6.71
N GLY A 65 10.36 0.21 6.46
CA GLY A 65 10.89 -0.68 7.50
C GLY A 65 12.20 -0.20 8.14
N ARG A 66 12.96 0.67 7.46
CA ARG A 66 14.21 1.25 7.99
C ARG A 66 13.99 2.51 8.84
N GLY A 67 12.75 2.82 9.23
CA GLY A 67 12.42 3.99 10.07
C GLY A 67 12.53 5.35 9.35
N THR A 68 12.75 5.38 8.03
CA THR A 68 12.80 6.63 7.26
C THR A 68 11.42 6.99 6.72
N ILE A 69 10.47 7.27 7.62
CA ILE A 69 9.27 8.04 7.27
C ILE A 69 9.71 9.50 7.12
N ARG A 70 10.39 9.83 6.03
CA ARG A 70 10.43 11.22 5.58
C ARG A 70 9.04 11.51 5.06
N LYS A 71 8.24 12.26 5.82
CA LYS A 71 7.07 12.95 5.26
C LYS A 71 7.55 13.55 3.93
N PRO A 72 7.01 13.15 2.76
CA PRO A 72 7.39 13.80 1.52
C PRO A 72 7.02 15.27 1.71
N LYS A 73 8.04 16.14 1.72
CA LYS A 73 7.84 17.58 1.75
C LYS A 73 7.11 17.88 0.44
N PRO A 74 5.91 18.48 0.46
CA PRO A 74 5.22 18.80 -0.78
C PRO A 74 6.13 19.75 -1.58
N SER A 75 6.57 19.30 -2.75
CA SER A 75 7.29 20.15 -3.69
C SER A 75 6.26 21.04 -4.37
N TRP A 76 5.95 22.17 -3.75
CA TRP A 76 5.43 23.31 -4.49
C TRP A 76 6.62 24.03 -5.11
N SER A 77 6.69 24.03 -6.43
CA SER A 77 7.54 24.88 -7.27
C SER A 77 6.69 25.33 -8.44
#